data_AF-A0A7X9R120-F1
#
_entry.id   AF-A0A7X9R120-F1
#
_cell.length_a   1.000
_cell.length_b   1.000
_cell.length_c   1.000
_cell.angle_alpha   90.00
_cell.angle_beta   90.00
_cell.angle_gamma   90.00
#
_symmetry.space_group_name_H-M   'P 1'
#
loop_
_entity.id
_entity.type
_entity.pdbx_description
1 polymer ?
#
loop_
_entity_poly.entity_id
_entity_poly.type
_entity_poly.pdbx_seq_one_letter_code
_entity_poly.pdbx_strand_id
1 'polypeptide(L)'
;MNDIAGSATQESFVLLSQDPFFDVVVDLVAGYLASAFDDPADHEVSGWTLTCLPSAGRTADHQRLFTLAIGPMEVLHVERYTEDGETVDYRTVLTTSTSALIQQTGSSLDQLSMRYPLLKFHDSDNAAAHGDAVVVDWFLSDDGADEQFFALPLDETTIGPLAERLADQGAGPYEEYHNRWFAQHVLGVMTEEA
;
A
#
# COMPACT_ATOMS: atom_id res chain seq x y z
N MET A 1 -18.50 15.97 6.87
CA MET A 1 -19.48 14.90 7.18
C MET A 1 -18.62 13.66 7.30
N ASN A 2 -18.48 13.09 8.50
CA ASN A 2 -17.54 12.00 8.75
C ASN A 2 -17.98 10.77 7.95
N ASP A 3 -17.20 10.42 6.93
CA ASP A 3 -17.41 9.31 5.99
C ASP A 3 -17.01 7.94 6.57
N ILE A 4 -16.88 7.84 7.90
CA ILE A 4 -16.48 6.62 8.62
C ILE A 4 -17.37 5.43 8.21
N ALA A 5 -18.67 5.69 7.99
CA ALA A 5 -19.63 4.67 7.59
C ALA A 5 -19.50 4.22 6.12
N GLY A 6 -18.68 4.85 5.28
CA GLY A 6 -18.49 4.45 3.89
C GLY A 6 -17.43 3.36 3.76
N SER A 7 -16.22 3.62 4.24
CA SER A 7 -15.05 2.80 3.94
C SER A 7 -14.98 1.49 4.72
N ALA A 8 -15.54 1.43 5.93
CA ALA A 8 -15.52 0.27 6.83
C ALA A 8 -16.79 -0.61 6.73
N THR A 9 -17.35 -0.79 5.53
CA THR A 9 -18.59 -1.55 5.31
C THR A 9 -18.40 -2.74 4.39
N GLN A 10 -19.34 -3.70 4.45
CA GLN A 10 -19.35 -4.79 3.49
C GLN A 10 -19.64 -4.27 2.08
N GLU A 11 -20.48 -3.24 1.97
CA GLU A 11 -20.86 -2.61 0.71
C GLU A 11 -19.67 -1.97 0.02
N SER A 12 -18.78 -1.27 0.74
CA SER A 12 -17.55 -0.73 0.15
C SER A 12 -16.59 -1.82 -0.31
N PHE A 13 -16.50 -2.93 0.42
CA PHE A 13 -15.72 -4.09 -0.02
C PHE A 13 -16.31 -4.71 -1.30
N VAL A 14 -17.63 -4.92 -1.36
CA VAL A 14 -18.31 -5.46 -2.57
C VAL A 14 -18.16 -4.52 -3.76
N LEU A 15 -18.12 -3.20 -3.53
CA LEU A 15 -17.86 -2.23 -4.60
C LEU A 15 -16.40 -2.31 -5.06
N LEU A 16 -15.44 -2.40 -4.13
CA LEU A 16 -14.02 -2.56 -4.46
C LEU A 16 -13.78 -3.88 -5.22
N SER A 17 -14.45 -4.97 -4.83
CA SER A 17 -14.29 -6.29 -5.48
C SER A 17 -14.84 -6.37 -6.89
N GLN A 18 -15.52 -5.33 -7.37
CA GLN A 18 -15.98 -5.20 -8.76
C GLN A 18 -15.00 -4.42 -9.62
N ASP A 19 -13.97 -3.80 -9.02
CA ASP A 19 -12.95 -3.07 -9.75
C ASP A 19 -12.09 -4.06 -10.57
N PRO A 20 -11.80 -3.79 -11.86
CA PRO A 20 -10.95 -4.66 -12.67
C PRO A 20 -9.54 -4.88 -12.12
N PHE A 21 -9.07 -3.97 -11.26
CA PHE A 21 -7.75 -4.05 -10.63
C PHE A 21 -7.77 -4.76 -9.27
N PHE A 22 -8.91 -5.34 -8.86
CA PHE A 22 -9.10 -5.90 -7.53
C PHE A 22 -8.14 -7.04 -7.20
N ASP A 23 -7.91 -7.99 -8.11
CA ASP A 23 -7.00 -9.11 -7.86
C ASP A 23 -5.58 -8.60 -7.59
N VAL A 24 -5.11 -7.61 -8.37
CA VAL A 24 -3.81 -6.96 -8.15
C VAL A 24 -3.75 -6.22 -6.82
N VAL A 25 -4.85 -5.58 -6.41
CA VAL A 25 -4.96 -4.93 -5.09
C VAL A 25 -4.79 -5.97 -3.98
N VAL A 26 -5.42 -7.13 -4.08
CA VAL A 26 -5.30 -8.21 -3.09
C VAL A 26 -3.85 -8.71 -3.03
N ASP A 27 -3.23 -8.99 -4.18
CA ASP A 27 -1.85 -9.47 -4.26
C ASP A 27 -0.85 -8.47 -3.65
N LEU A 28 -1.02 -7.17 -3.93
CA LEU A 28 -0.17 -6.11 -3.38
C LEU A 28 -0.28 -6.04 -1.84
N VAL A 29 -1.49 -6.11 -1.30
CA VAL A 29 -1.71 -6.06 0.16
C VAL A 29 -1.17 -7.33 0.81
N ALA A 30 -1.44 -8.50 0.24
CA ALA A 30 -0.97 -9.78 0.73
C ALA A 30 0.57 -9.85 0.75
N GLY A 31 1.22 -9.48 -0.36
CA GLY A 31 2.68 -9.45 -0.47
C GLY A 31 3.34 -8.47 0.52
N TYR A 32 2.74 -7.28 0.70
CA TYR A 32 3.24 -6.32 1.70
C TYR A 32 3.13 -6.89 3.11
N LEU A 33 1.97 -7.44 3.48
CA LEU A 33 1.75 -8.00 4.82
C LEU A 33 2.67 -9.20 5.10
N ALA A 34 2.88 -10.08 4.12
CA ALA A 34 3.81 -11.20 4.23
C ALA A 34 5.27 -10.77 4.45
N SER A 35 5.64 -9.61 3.90
CA SER A 35 6.98 -9.03 4.10
C SER A 35 7.07 -8.21 5.39
N ALA A 36 5.93 -7.75 5.92
CA ALA A 36 5.87 -6.88 7.10
C ALA A 36 5.77 -7.65 8.42
N PHE A 37 5.13 -8.82 8.43
CA PHE A 37 4.84 -9.59 9.64
C PHE A 37 5.02 -11.10 9.42
N ASP A 38 5.52 -11.79 10.45
CA ASP A 38 5.58 -13.26 10.48
C ASP A 38 4.17 -13.89 10.50
N ASP A 39 3.24 -13.31 11.28
CA ASP A 39 1.83 -13.70 11.33
C ASP A 39 0.93 -12.46 11.23
N PRO A 40 0.58 -12.02 10.01
CA PRO A 40 -0.24 -10.82 9.82
C PRO A 40 -1.59 -10.85 10.55
N ALA A 41 -2.19 -12.03 10.78
CA ALA A 41 -3.49 -12.12 11.42
C ALA A 41 -3.45 -11.67 12.89
N ASP A 42 -2.36 -11.97 13.61
CA ASP A 42 -2.17 -11.56 15.01
C ASP A 42 -2.00 -10.04 15.17
N HIS A 43 -1.69 -9.33 14.09
CA HIS A 43 -1.47 -7.89 14.06
C HIS A 43 -2.63 -7.10 13.42
N GLU A 44 -3.73 -7.73 13.03
CA GLU A 44 -4.92 -7.04 12.49
C GLU A 44 -5.44 -6.01 13.50
N VAL A 45 -5.73 -4.80 13.04
CA VAL A 45 -6.12 -3.59 13.79
C VAL A 45 -5.03 -3.03 14.71
N SER A 46 -4.31 -3.88 15.45
CA SER A 46 -3.33 -3.46 16.45
C SER A 46 -1.99 -3.02 15.85
N GLY A 47 -1.57 -3.66 14.76
CA GLY A 47 -0.34 -3.33 14.01
C GLY A 47 -0.63 -2.77 12.62
N TRP A 48 -1.71 -3.22 11.96
CA TRP A 48 -2.10 -2.72 10.64
C TRP A 48 -3.60 -2.57 10.47
N THR A 49 -4.00 -1.68 9.57
CA THR A 49 -5.40 -1.46 9.20
C THR A 49 -5.52 -1.31 7.69
N LEU A 50 -6.57 -1.91 7.14
CA LEU A 50 -6.93 -1.80 5.72
C LEU A 50 -8.24 -1.04 5.55
N THR A 51 -8.27 -0.03 4.68
CA THR A 51 -9.44 0.82 4.41
C THR A 51 -9.87 0.66 2.95
N CYS A 52 -11.17 0.50 2.66
CA CYS A 52 -11.69 0.44 1.29
C CYS A 52 -12.23 1.80 0.83
N LEU A 53 -11.89 2.20 -0.40
CA LEU A 53 -12.46 3.36 -1.10
C LEU A 53 -12.54 4.63 -0.22
N PRO A 54 -11.43 5.04 0.43
CA PRO A 54 -11.46 6.20 1.31
C PRO A 54 -11.89 7.45 0.52
N SER A 55 -12.75 8.27 1.13
CA SER A 55 -13.23 9.49 0.49
C SER A 55 -12.25 10.66 0.60
N ALA A 56 -11.23 10.53 1.45
CA ALA A 56 -10.14 11.49 1.58
C ALA A 56 -9.44 11.67 0.22
N GLY A 57 -9.40 12.90 -0.27
CA GLY A 57 -8.75 13.22 -1.55
C GLY A 57 -9.51 12.75 -2.81
N ARG A 58 -10.73 12.22 -2.68
CA ARG A 58 -11.55 11.83 -3.82
C ARG A 58 -12.04 13.06 -4.59
N THR A 59 -11.86 13.03 -5.90
CA THR A 59 -12.42 14.01 -6.85
C THR A 59 -13.29 13.27 -7.89
N ALA A 60 -13.78 13.98 -8.92
CA ALA A 60 -14.50 13.35 -10.02
C ALA A 60 -13.60 12.42 -10.85
N ASP A 61 -12.31 12.76 -10.95
CA ASP A 61 -11.35 12.16 -11.87
C ASP A 61 -10.28 11.32 -11.15
N HIS A 62 -10.39 11.20 -9.82
CA HIS A 62 -9.39 10.55 -8.97
C HIS A 62 -10.04 9.94 -7.72
N GLN A 63 -9.70 8.67 -7.43
CA GLN A 63 -10.13 7.97 -6.23
C GLN A 63 -9.10 6.93 -5.79
N ARG A 64 -8.80 6.86 -4.49
CA ARG A 64 -8.06 5.73 -3.92
C ARG A 64 -8.96 4.50 -3.81
N LEU A 65 -8.45 3.34 -4.26
CA LEU A 65 -9.16 2.06 -4.18
C LEU A 65 -9.12 1.50 -2.75
N PHE A 66 -7.95 1.61 -2.12
CA PHE A 66 -7.74 1.20 -0.74
C PHE A 66 -6.61 1.98 -0.10
N THR A 67 -6.41 1.77 1.19
CA THR A 67 -5.21 2.20 1.90
C THR A 67 -4.86 1.16 2.95
N LEU A 68 -3.65 0.63 2.90
CA LEU A 68 -3.03 -0.14 3.96
C LEU A 68 -2.16 0.81 4.80
N ALA A 69 -2.40 0.80 6.11
CA ALA A 69 -1.59 1.53 7.07
C ALA A 69 -0.97 0.56 8.08
N ILE A 70 0.29 0.81 8.45
CA ILE A 70 0.99 0.16 9.55
C ILE A 70 1.19 1.20 10.63
N GLY A 71 0.70 0.92 11.84
CA GLY A 71 0.60 1.89 12.91
C GLY A 71 0.08 3.25 12.40
N PRO A 72 0.80 4.37 12.60
CA PRO A 72 0.34 5.70 12.24
C PRO A 72 0.49 6.09 10.76
N MET A 73 0.99 5.23 9.88
CA MET A 73 1.39 5.61 8.52
C MET A 73 0.72 4.76 7.44
N GLU A 74 0.16 5.42 6.43
CA GLU A 74 -0.24 4.80 5.17
C GLU A 74 1.02 4.35 4.41
N VAL A 75 1.13 3.07 4.11
CA VAL A 75 2.32 2.49 3.47
C VAL A 75 2.05 1.96 2.07
N LEU A 76 0.79 1.67 1.73
CA LEU A 76 0.44 1.15 0.42
C LEU A 76 -0.98 1.60 0.05
N HIS A 77 -1.11 2.13 -1.16
CA HIS A 77 -2.41 2.43 -1.75
C HIS A 77 -2.33 2.42 -3.28
N VAL A 78 -3.49 2.25 -3.90
CA VAL A 78 -3.66 2.40 -5.35
C VAL A 78 -4.65 3.52 -5.63
N GLU A 79 -4.27 4.42 -6.53
CA GLU A 79 -5.09 5.53 -7.04
C GLU A 79 -5.65 5.12 -8.41
N ARG A 80 -6.93 5.35 -8.63
CA ARG A 80 -7.62 5.20 -9.91
C ARG A 80 -7.91 6.57 -10.49
N TYR A 81 -7.51 6.76 -11.75
CA TYR A 81 -7.79 7.97 -12.51
C TYR A 81 -8.89 7.71 -13.53
N THR A 82 -9.78 8.69 -13.69
CA THR A 82 -10.97 8.57 -14.54
C THR A 82 -11.08 9.81 -15.42
N GLU A 83 -11.38 9.61 -16.70
CA GLU A 83 -11.76 10.68 -17.63
C GLU A 83 -13.11 10.33 -18.28
N ASP A 84 -14.04 11.28 -18.32
CA ASP A 84 -15.38 11.08 -18.88
C ASP A 84 -16.16 9.87 -18.32
N GLY A 85 -15.85 9.47 -17.09
CA GLY A 85 -16.48 8.33 -16.40
C GLY A 85 -15.85 6.97 -16.71
N GLU A 86 -14.78 6.93 -17.52
CA GLU A 86 -14.00 5.73 -17.82
C GLU A 86 -12.65 5.75 -17.10
N THR A 87 -12.23 4.62 -16.54
CA THR A 87 -10.91 4.50 -15.94
C THR A 87 -9.84 4.62 -17.03
N VAL A 88 -8.90 5.55 -16.85
CA VAL A 88 -7.79 5.77 -17.80
C VAL A 88 -6.46 5.25 -17.28
N ASP A 89 -6.27 5.17 -15.96
CA ASP A 89 -5.02 4.71 -15.37
C ASP A 89 -5.17 4.30 -13.90
N TYR A 90 -4.18 3.54 -13.42
CA TYR A 90 -3.97 3.26 -12.01
C TYR A 90 -2.55 3.67 -11.62
N ARG A 91 -2.38 4.22 -10.42
CA ARG A 91 -1.07 4.50 -9.83
C ARG A 91 -0.90 3.72 -8.55
N THR A 92 0.13 2.91 -8.48
CA THR A 92 0.51 2.18 -7.28
C THR A 92 1.52 3.01 -6.50
N VAL A 93 1.31 3.14 -5.19
CA VAL A 93 2.19 3.88 -4.29
C VAL A 93 2.53 2.98 -3.11
N LEU A 94 3.81 2.67 -2.91
CA LEU A 94 4.32 1.85 -1.81
C LEU A 94 5.40 2.59 -1.04
N THR A 95 5.43 2.43 0.28
CA THR A 95 6.47 2.99 1.15
C THR A 95 7.27 1.89 1.84
N THR A 96 8.60 2.01 1.83
CA THR A 96 9.55 1.06 2.43
C THR A 96 10.71 1.78 3.11
N SER A 97 11.60 1.07 3.81
CA SER A 97 12.76 1.67 4.48
C SER A 97 13.81 2.14 3.46
N THR A 98 14.17 3.42 3.52
CA THR A 98 15.21 4.01 2.66
C THR A 98 16.57 3.35 2.89
N SER A 99 16.98 3.24 4.15
CA SER A 99 18.29 2.68 4.51
C SER A 99 18.40 1.20 4.15
N ALA A 100 17.34 0.42 4.36
CA ALA A 100 17.31 -0.99 4.01
C ALA A 100 17.33 -1.19 2.47
N LEU A 101 16.55 -0.41 1.72
CA LEU A 101 16.55 -0.47 0.26
C LEU A 101 17.93 -0.13 -0.32
N ILE A 102 18.58 0.92 0.19
CA ILE A 102 19.96 1.28 -0.23
C ILE A 102 20.95 0.18 0.15
N GLN A 103 20.82 -0.42 1.33
CA GLN A 103 21.68 -1.51 1.77
C GLN A 103 21.55 -2.74 0.87
N GLN A 104 20.33 -3.16 0.54
CA GLN A 104 20.08 -4.34 -0.30
C GLN A 104 20.49 -4.13 -1.75
N THR A 105 20.27 -2.94 -2.29
CA THR A 105 20.60 -2.64 -3.70
C THR A 105 22.02 -2.16 -3.90
N GLY A 106 22.72 -1.76 -2.83
CA GLY A 106 24.03 -1.09 -2.89
C GLY A 106 24.01 0.23 -3.69
N SER A 107 22.83 0.81 -3.89
CA SER A 107 22.60 1.96 -4.78
C SER A 107 21.89 3.09 -4.02
N SER A 108 22.25 4.34 -4.28
CA SER A 108 21.48 5.50 -3.78
C SER A 108 20.12 5.61 -4.49
N LEU A 109 19.18 6.38 -3.93
CA LEU A 109 17.88 6.64 -4.57
C LEU A 109 18.03 7.29 -5.97
N ASP A 110 19.03 8.16 -6.17
CA ASP A 110 19.33 8.73 -7.49
C ASP A 110 19.76 7.65 -8.48
N GLN A 111 20.61 6.71 -8.05
CA GLN A 111 21.06 5.59 -8.89
C GLN A 111 19.90 4.63 -9.20
N LEU A 112 19.01 4.40 -8.24
CA LEU A 112 17.79 3.61 -8.45
C LEU A 112 16.86 4.30 -9.44
N SER A 113 16.64 5.62 -9.32
CA SER A 113 15.86 6.40 -10.29
C SER A 113 16.44 6.34 -11.70
N MET A 114 17.77 6.30 -11.84
CA MET A 114 18.43 6.12 -13.14
C MET A 114 18.28 4.69 -13.69
N ARG A 115 18.29 3.69 -12.80
CA ARG A 115 18.20 2.26 -13.16
C ARG A 115 16.77 1.84 -13.50
N TYR A 116 15.80 2.43 -12.82
CA TYR A 116 14.37 2.14 -12.93
C TYR A 116 13.61 3.41 -13.32
N PRO A 117 13.74 3.89 -14.57
CA PRO A 117 13.25 5.21 -14.98
C PRO A 117 11.73 5.33 -15.03
N LEU A 118 10.99 4.22 -14.94
CA LEU A 118 9.52 4.23 -14.86
C LEU A 118 9.01 4.28 -13.42
N LEU A 119 9.91 4.15 -12.44
CA LEU A 119 9.60 4.29 -11.03
C LEU A 119 10.00 5.66 -10.54
N LYS A 120 9.19 6.22 -9.64
CA LYS A 120 9.51 7.46 -8.94
C LYS A 120 9.86 7.15 -7.51
N PHE A 121 11.00 7.66 -7.05
CA PHE A 121 11.47 7.54 -5.68
C PHE A 121 11.43 8.91 -5.01
N HIS A 122 10.76 8.99 -3.86
CA HIS A 122 10.62 10.23 -3.11
C HIS A 122 10.78 9.96 -1.61
N ASP A 123 11.55 10.78 -0.89
CA ASP A 123 11.58 10.70 0.56
C ASP A 123 10.18 10.95 1.15
N SER A 124 9.83 10.21 2.20
CA SER A 124 8.63 10.48 2.98
C SER A 124 8.91 11.47 4.10
N ASP A 125 8.16 12.57 4.13
CA ASP A 125 8.20 13.56 5.23
C ASP A 125 7.41 13.09 6.47
N ASN A 126 6.89 11.86 6.50
CA ASN A 126 6.13 11.36 7.64
C ASN A 126 7.05 11.17 8.86
N ALA A 127 6.78 11.94 9.92
CA ALA A 127 7.59 11.92 11.14
C ALA A 127 7.65 10.54 11.81
N ALA A 128 6.62 9.69 11.65
CA ALA A 128 6.57 8.34 12.20
C ALA A 128 7.64 7.41 11.61
N ALA A 129 8.15 7.72 10.41
CA ALA A 129 9.23 6.98 9.78
C ALA A 129 10.62 7.38 10.29
N HIS A 130 10.74 8.43 11.11
CA HIS A 130 12.00 8.97 11.60
C HIS A 130 13.05 9.27 10.50
N GLY A 131 12.58 9.70 9.33
CA GLY A 131 13.43 10.01 8.17
C GLY A 131 13.98 8.79 7.43
N ASP A 132 13.49 7.59 7.72
CA ASP A 132 13.88 6.34 7.08
C ASP A 132 12.70 5.70 6.32
N ALA A 133 12.10 6.48 5.41
CA ALA A 133 11.06 5.99 4.51
C ALA A 133 11.20 6.61 3.12
N VAL A 134 11.10 5.76 2.10
CA VAL A 134 11.04 6.14 0.69
C VAL A 134 9.74 5.64 0.09
N VAL A 135 9.06 6.54 -0.61
CA VAL A 135 7.89 6.25 -1.44
C VAL A 135 8.38 5.85 -2.82
N VAL A 136 7.87 4.72 -3.31
CA VAL A 136 8.02 4.23 -4.67
C VAL A 136 6.66 4.28 -5.33
N ASP A 137 6.54 5.00 -6.44
CA ASP A 137 5.29 5.04 -7.22
C ASP A 137 5.50 4.90 -8.72
N TRP A 138 4.48 4.37 -9.38
CA TRP A 138 4.46 4.11 -10.82
C TRP A 138 3.02 4.06 -11.35
N PHE A 139 2.86 4.31 -12.64
CA PHE A 139 1.57 4.27 -13.34
C PHE A 139 1.45 2.99 -14.17
N LEU A 140 0.27 2.38 -14.18
CA LEU A 140 -0.01 1.17 -14.95
C LEU A 140 0.12 1.40 -16.46
N SER A 141 -0.18 2.62 -16.92
CA SER A 141 -0.02 3.01 -18.33
C SER A 141 1.43 3.07 -18.81
N ASP A 142 2.41 3.13 -17.90
CA ASP A 142 3.83 3.10 -18.23
C ASP A 142 4.28 1.64 -18.51
N ASP A 143 4.29 1.26 -19.78
CA ASP A 143 4.64 -0.10 -20.24
C ASP A 143 6.01 -0.58 -19.68
N GLY A 144 5.99 -1.67 -18.90
CA GLY A 144 7.16 -2.24 -18.21
C GLY A 144 7.48 -1.63 -16.84
N ALA A 145 6.64 -0.74 -16.30
CA ALA A 145 6.82 -0.19 -14.96
C ALA A 145 6.62 -1.25 -13.86
N ASP A 146 5.67 -2.17 -14.06
CA ASP A 146 5.43 -3.32 -13.20
C ASP A 146 6.66 -4.24 -13.13
N GLU A 147 7.28 -4.57 -14.26
CA GLU A 147 8.51 -5.36 -14.31
C GLU A 147 9.64 -4.70 -13.51
N GLN A 148 9.77 -3.37 -13.60
CA GLN A 148 10.76 -2.61 -12.82
C GLN A 148 10.44 -2.64 -11.33
N PHE A 149 9.16 -2.48 -10.97
CA PHE A 149 8.70 -2.48 -9.60
C PHE A 149 8.94 -3.84 -8.93
N PHE A 150 8.56 -4.94 -9.58
CA PHE A 150 8.78 -6.29 -9.09
C PHE A 150 10.25 -6.74 -9.14
N ALA A 151 11.12 -5.99 -9.83
CA ALA A 151 12.57 -6.21 -9.79
C ALA A 151 13.26 -5.52 -8.60
N LEU A 152 12.56 -4.71 -7.82
CA LEU A 152 13.06 -4.18 -6.55
C LEU A 152 13.02 -5.28 -5.47
N PRO A 153 13.98 -5.30 -4.52
CA PRO A 153 13.98 -6.26 -3.42
C PRO A 153 12.97 -5.85 -2.34
N LEU A 154 11.68 -5.81 -2.68
CA LEU A 154 10.57 -5.44 -1.78
C LEU A 154 10.11 -6.66 -0.98
N ASP A 155 11.00 -7.13 -0.09
CA ASP A 155 10.84 -8.32 0.74
C ASP A 155 10.95 -7.97 2.24
N GLU A 156 11.00 -8.99 3.11
CA GLU A 156 11.08 -8.81 4.56
C GLU A 156 12.30 -7.99 5.01
N THR A 157 13.35 -7.93 4.19
CA THR A 157 14.58 -7.21 4.52
C THR A 157 14.50 -5.72 4.19
N THR A 158 13.57 -5.28 3.34
CA THR A 158 13.36 -3.84 3.05
C THR A 158 12.06 -3.30 3.63
N ILE A 159 10.97 -4.06 3.57
CA ILE A 159 9.66 -3.69 4.13
C ILE A 159 9.65 -3.86 5.66
N GLY A 160 10.14 -5.00 6.15
CA GLY A 160 10.12 -5.38 7.57
C GLY A 160 10.65 -4.30 8.52
N PRO A 161 11.83 -3.69 8.28
CA PRO A 161 12.39 -2.67 9.18
C PRO A 161 11.51 -1.43 9.37
N LEU A 162 10.79 -1.00 8.32
CA LEU A 162 9.85 0.11 8.43
C LEU A 162 8.56 -0.35 9.12
N ALA A 163 8.05 -1.53 8.76
CA ALA A 163 6.83 -2.08 9.33
C ALA A 163 6.96 -2.31 10.84
N GLU A 164 8.03 -2.93 11.31
CA GLU A 164 8.33 -3.15 12.74
C GLU A 164 8.31 -1.83 13.51
N ARG A 165 9.04 -0.82 13.01
CA ARG A 165 9.11 0.51 13.61
C ARG A 165 7.76 1.20 13.70
N LEU A 166 6.92 1.05 12.68
CA LEU A 166 5.59 1.66 12.64
C LEU A 166 4.63 0.91 13.58
N ALA A 167 4.66 -0.43 13.60
CA ALA A 167 3.83 -1.26 14.46
C ALA A 167 4.15 -1.06 15.95
N ASP A 168 5.43 -0.83 16.30
CA ASP A 168 5.88 -0.53 17.67
C ASP A 168 5.28 0.78 18.23
N GLN A 169 4.77 1.66 17.37
CA GLN A 169 4.08 2.89 17.78
C GLN A 169 2.61 2.63 18.16
N GLY A 170 2.14 1.39 18.00
CA GLY A 170 0.78 0.95 18.31
C GLY A 170 -0.23 1.27 17.21
N ALA A 171 -1.51 1.04 17.53
CA ALA A 171 -2.60 1.26 16.60
C ALA A 171 -2.63 2.72 16.09
N GLY A 172 -2.74 2.86 14.76
CA GLY A 172 -2.84 4.15 14.11
C GLY A 172 -4.20 4.83 14.27
N PRO A 173 -4.37 6.05 13.72
CA PRO A 173 -5.65 6.77 13.72
C PRO A 173 -6.70 6.14 12.79
N TYR A 174 -6.41 4.99 12.19
CA TYR A 174 -7.18 4.38 11.11
C TYR A 174 -8.09 3.23 11.57
N GLU A 175 -8.06 2.86 12.85
CA GLU A 175 -8.85 1.75 13.42
C GLU A 175 -10.35 1.87 13.08
N GLU A 176 -10.92 3.07 13.18
CA GLU A 176 -12.34 3.30 12.89
C GLU A 176 -12.72 3.15 11.41
N TYR A 177 -11.73 3.17 10.51
CA TYR A 177 -11.91 3.00 9.06
C TYR A 177 -11.58 1.60 8.58
N HIS A 178 -11.18 0.70 9.49
CA HIS A 178 -10.76 -0.64 9.15
C HIS A 178 -11.90 -1.47 8.55
N ASN A 179 -11.67 -1.99 7.34
CA ASN A 179 -12.60 -2.85 6.63
C ASN A 179 -12.27 -4.33 6.88
N ARG A 180 -12.94 -4.91 7.88
CA ARG A 180 -12.77 -6.34 8.25
C ARG A 180 -13.09 -7.32 7.12
N TRP A 181 -13.99 -7.01 6.19
CA TRP A 181 -14.35 -7.94 5.11
C TRP A 181 -13.23 -8.02 4.08
N PHE A 182 -12.62 -6.87 3.77
CA PHE A 182 -11.46 -6.83 2.90
C PHE A 182 -10.24 -7.49 3.57
N ALA A 183 -10.00 -7.20 4.85
CA ALA A 183 -8.95 -7.84 5.64
C ALA A 183 -9.08 -9.37 5.67
N GLN A 184 -10.27 -9.89 5.98
CA GLN A 184 -10.55 -11.33 5.97
C GLN A 184 -10.34 -11.97 4.60
N HIS A 185 -10.68 -11.27 3.51
CA HIS A 185 -10.44 -11.78 2.16
C HIS A 185 -8.95 -11.91 1.87
N VAL A 186 -8.16 -10.85 2.16
CA VAL A 186 -6.70 -10.87 1.98
C VAL A 186 -6.05 -11.97 2.82
N LEU A 187 -6.35 -12.04 4.11
CA LEU A 187 -5.80 -13.08 5.01
C LEU A 187 -6.21 -14.50 4.57
N GLY A 188 -7.41 -14.65 4.00
CA GLY A 188 -7.88 -15.90 3.41
C GLY A 188 -6.98 -16.36 2.26
N VAL A 189 -6.72 -15.46 1.29
CA VAL A 189 -5.84 -15.73 0.14
C VAL A 189 -4.43 -16.10 0.62
N MET A 190 -3.87 -15.36 1.58
CA MET A 190 -2.54 -15.64 2.14
C MET A 190 -2.43 -17.03 2.78
N THR A 191 -3.53 -17.58 3.32
CA THR A 191 -3.55 -18.92 3.92
C THR A 191 -3.70 -20.02 2.87
N GLU A 192 -4.33 -19.73 1.74
CA GLU A 192 -4.53 -20.68 0.64
C GLU A 192 -3.27 -20.86 -0.22
N GLU A 193 -2.37 -19.87 -0.22
CA GLU A 193 -1.09 -19.90 -0.95
C GLU A 193 0.11 -20.41 -0.13
N ALA A 194 -0.06 -20.67 1.17
CA ALA A 194 0.97 -21.17 2.09
C ALA A 194 1.05 -22.71 2.15
#